data_AF-A0A924XTF6-F1
#
_entry.id   AF-A0A924XTF6-F1
#
_cell.length_a   1.000
_cell.length_b   1.000
_cell.length_c   1.000
_cell.angle_alpha   90.00
_cell.angle_beta   90.00
_cell.angle_gamma   90.00
#
_symmetry.space_group_name_H-M   'P 1'
#
loop_
_entity.id
_entity.type
_entity.pdbx_description
1 polymer ?
#
loop_
_entity_poly.entity_id
_entity_poly.type
_entity_poly.pdbx_seq_one_letter_code
_entity_poly.pdbx_strand_id
1 'polypeptide(L)'
;MSYRVSVLANGRAGMTAPTLRILADGTDIFGPATVAAVDRSGVFATAFTTLQSDQFVAADTFVTITFANASTSDVNATTLLSAASISDVPEPMSLALLGMGLAGIGIARRRRA
;
A
#
# COMPACT_ATOMS: atom_id res chain seq x y z
N MET A 1 4.72 -0.73 14.53
CA MET A 1 4.94 -1.75 13.48
C MET A 1 4.52 -1.16 12.15
N SER A 2 5.30 -1.38 11.09
CA SER A 2 5.00 -0.83 9.77
C SER A 2 4.38 -1.89 8.87
N TYR A 3 3.45 -1.47 8.02
CA TYR A 3 2.67 -2.34 7.17
C TYR A 3 2.66 -1.84 5.74
N ARG A 4 2.31 -2.76 4.83
CA ARG A 4 2.04 -2.45 3.43
C ARG A 4 0.86 -3.26 2.95
N VAL A 5 0.00 -2.66 2.13
CA VAL A 5 -1.14 -3.32 1.48
C VAL A 5 -0.78 -3.64 0.04
N SER A 6 -1.13 -4.84 -0.41
CA SER A 6 -1.06 -5.24 -1.81
C SER A 6 -2.42 -5.73 -2.27
N VAL A 7 -2.85 -5.36 -3.47
CA VAL A 7 -4.10 -5.82 -4.05
C VAL A 7 -3.94 -6.06 -5.54
N LEU A 8 -4.59 -7.10 -6.06
CA LEU A 8 -4.73 -7.31 -7.48
C LEU A 8 -5.95 -6.53 -7.96
N ALA A 9 -5.74 -5.62 -8.91
CA ALA A 9 -6.81 -4.79 -9.47
C ALA A 9 -6.95 -4.98 -10.99
N ASN A 10 -8.18 -4.90 -11.48
CA ASN A 10 -8.48 -4.93 -12.90
C ASN A 10 -9.65 -3.98 -13.24
N GLY A 11 -9.51 -3.21 -14.30
CA GLY A 11 -10.54 -2.28 -14.78
C GLY A 11 -11.43 -2.95 -15.82
N ARG A 12 -12.72 -2.64 -15.79
CA ARG A 12 -13.64 -3.13 -16.82
C ARG A 12 -13.31 -2.56 -18.20
N ALA A 13 -13.34 -3.47 -19.15
CA ALA A 13 -13.50 -3.28 -20.58
C ALA A 13 -14.31 -2.06 -21.07
N GLY A 14 -13.71 -1.25 -21.95
CA GLY A 14 -14.41 -0.22 -22.72
C GLY A 14 -14.79 1.05 -21.96
N MET A 15 -14.27 1.19 -20.74
CA MET A 15 -14.53 2.30 -19.83
C MET A 15 -13.25 3.12 -19.61
N THR A 16 -13.38 4.36 -19.18
CA THR A 16 -12.24 5.11 -18.65
C THR A 16 -11.60 4.32 -17.54
N ALA A 17 -10.27 4.25 -17.56
CA ALA A 17 -9.50 3.52 -16.56
C ALA A 17 -9.82 4.06 -15.15
N PRO A 18 -10.38 3.23 -14.24
CA PRO A 18 -10.75 3.71 -12.93
C PRO A 18 -9.50 4.06 -12.14
N THR A 19 -9.62 5.12 -11.35
CA THR A 19 -8.59 5.48 -10.38
C THR A 19 -8.93 4.87 -9.03
N LEU A 20 -8.02 4.08 -8.46
CA LEU A 20 -8.17 3.48 -7.15
C LEU A 20 -7.37 4.27 -6.11
N ARG A 21 -7.96 4.48 -4.94
CA ARG A 21 -7.28 4.98 -3.74
C ARG A 21 -7.38 3.95 -2.61
N ILE A 22 -6.30 3.80 -1.84
CA ILE A 22 -6.26 2.91 -0.68
C ILE A 22 -6.06 3.77 0.55
N LEU A 23 -6.94 3.62 1.53
CA LEU A 23 -6.90 4.38 2.77
C LEU A 23 -6.71 3.44 3.96
N ALA A 24 -5.90 3.87 4.93
CA ALA A 24 -5.83 3.31 6.26
C ALA A 24 -6.46 4.31 7.24
N ASP A 25 -7.55 3.92 7.90
CA ASP A 25 -8.30 4.77 8.85
C ASP A 25 -8.67 6.15 8.25
N GLY A 26 -9.02 6.15 6.96
CA GLY A 26 -9.38 7.36 6.22
C GLY A 26 -8.20 8.21 5.75
N THR A 27 -6.96 7.83 6.07
CA THR A 27 -5.74 8.48 5.55
C THR A 27 -5.28 7.77 4.30
N ASP A 28 -4.95 8.55 3.25
CA ASP A 28 -4.45 8.00 2.00
C ASP A 28 -3.05 7.37 2.19
N ILE A 29 -2.94 6.08 1.91
CA ILE A 29 -1.68 5.32 1.97
C ILE A 29 -1.22 4.88 0.58
N PHE A 30 -2.00 5.21 -0.44
CA PHE A 30 -1.66 4.97 -1.83
C PHE A 30 -2.39 5.98 -2.69
N GLY A 31 -1.61 6.94 -3.19
CA GLY A 31 -2.11 7.96 -4.09
C GLY A 31 -2.87 7.35 -5.28
N PRO A 32 -3.76 8.13 -5.90
CA PRO A 32 -4.64 7.66 -6.96
C PRO A 32 -3.87 6.93 -8.06
N ALA A 33 -4.10 5.63 -8.22
CA ALA A 33 -3.50 4.84 -9.28
C ALA A 33 -4.53 4.43 -10.31
N THR A 34 -4.18 4.64 -11.57
CA THR A 34 -4.98 4.20 -12.71
C THR A 34 -4.88 2.69 -12.84
N VAL A 35 -6.00 2.00 -12.68
CA VAL A 35 -6.08 0.57 -12.97
C VAL A 35 -6.28 0.41 -14.47
N ALA A 36 -5.39 -0.35 -15.14
CA ALA A 36 -5.50 -0.58 -16.57
C ALA A 36 -6.91 -1.09 -16.94
N ALA A 37 -7.61 -0.35 -17.80
CA ALA A 37 -8.86 -0.78 -18.44
C ALA A 37 -8.56 -1.27 -19.85
N VAL A 38 -9.18 -2.38 -20.27
CA VAL A 38 -8.87 -2.97 -21.58
C VAL A 38 -10.10 -3.48 -22.32
N ASP A 39 -10.23 -2.98 -23.57
CA ASP A 39 -11.08 -3.43 -24.71
C ASP A 39 -12.60 -3.48 -24.47
N ARG A 40 -13.46 -3.31 -25.47
CA ARG A 40 -14.93 -3.17 -25.30
C ARG A 40 -15.74 -4.46 -25.14
N SER A 41 -15.10 -5.62 -25.08
CA SER A 41 -15.78 -6.93 -25.14
C SER A 41 -16.53 -7.34 -23.86
N GLY A 42 -16.47 -6.56 -22.78
CA GLY A 42 -17.08 -6.91 -21.49
C GLY A 42 -16.36 -8.06 -20.75
N VAL A 43 -15.24 -8.52 -21.32
CA VAL A 43 -14.30 -9.46 -20.72
C VAL A 43 -13.20 -8.66 -20.04
N PHE A 44 -12.78 -9.05 -18.84
CA PHE A 44 -11.54 -8.53 -18.26
C PHE A 44 -10.38 -9.05 -19.12
N ALA A 45 -10.00 -8.26 -20.13
CA ALA A 45 -9.16 -8.72 -21.24
C ALA A 45 -7.66 -8.79 -20.89
N THR A 46 -7.26 -8.27 -19.73
CA THR A 46 -5.86 -8.30 -19.25
C THR A 46 -5.71 -8.99 -17.91
N ALA A 47 -4.47 -9.40 -17.64
CA ALA A 47 -4.06 -9.84 -16.31
C ALA A 47 -4.37 -8.77 -15.27
N PHE A 48 -4.70 -9.23 -14.05
CA PHE A 48 -4.73 -8.34 -12.89
C PHE A 48 -3.38 -7.66 -12.72
N THR A 49 -3.40 -6.38 -12.37
CA THR A 49 -2.20 -5.63 -12.01
C THR A 49 -2.07 -5.57 -10.51
N THR A 50 -0.87 -5.81 -9.98
CA THR A 50 -0.59 -5.63 -8.56
C THR A 50 -0.44 -4.15 -8.25
N LEU A 51 -1.28 -3.65 -7.36
CA LEU A 51 -1.16 -2.34 -6.75
C LEU A 51 -0.61 -2.51 -5.33
N GLN A 52 0.34 -1.66 -4.97
CA GLN A 52 1.04 -1.75 -3.70
C GLN A 52 1.07 -0.38 -3.03
N SER A 53 0.61 -0.29 -1.79
CA SER A 53 0.60 0.95 -1.03
C SER A 53 2.01 1.40 -0.65
N ASP A 54 2.11 2.66 -0.24
CA ASP A 54 3.24 3.10 0.57
C ASP A 54 3.24 2.39 1.93
N GLN A 55 4.39 2.40 2.58
CA GLN A 55 4.51 1.91 3.94
C GLN A 55 3.80 2.85 4.90
N PHE A 56 2.97 2.31 5.79
CA PHE A 56 2.28 3.08 6.81
C PHE A 56 2.43 2.42 8.19
N VAL A 57 2.20 3.20 9.25
CA VAL A 57 2.24 2.72 10.64
C VAL A 57 0.82 2.72 11.17
N ALA A 58 0.39 1.59 11.73
CA ALA A 58 -0.89 1.51 12.41
C ALA A 58 -0.85 2.36 13.70
N ALA A 59 -1.84 3.23 13.87
CA ALA A 59 -1.96 4.06 15.08
C ALA A 59 -2.57 3.29 16.26
N ASP A 60 -3.35 2.24 15.98
CA ASP A 60 -4.03 1.40 16.95
C ASP A 60 -3.82 -0.09 16.61
N THR A 61 -4.34 -0.97 17.46
CA THR A 61 -4.37 -2.42 17.34
C THR A 61 -5.16 -2.88 16.11
N PHE A 62 -6.15 -2.09 15.70
CA PHE A 62 -6.97 -2.32 14.51
C PHE A 62 -6.82 -1.16 13.53
N VAL A 63 -6.72 -1.49 12.25
CA VAL A 63 -6.73 -0.52 11.15
C VAL A 63 -7.78 -0.95 10.15
N THR A 64 -8.60 0.01 9.72
CA THR A 64 -9.57 -0.20 8.64
C THR A 64 -8.93 0.15 7.31
N ILE A 65 -8.79 -0.86 6.43
CA ILE A 65 -8.36 -0.65 5.05
C ILE A 65 -9.58 -0.41 4.16
N THR A 66 -9.61 0.74 3.50
CA THR A 66 -10.70 1.13 2.58
C THR A 66 -10.17 1.25 1.16
N PHE A 67 -10.85 0.61 0.21
CA PHE A 67 -10.62 0.76 -1.22
C PHE A 67 -11.70 1.69 -1.78
N ALA A 68 -11.29 2.83 -2.34
CA ALA A 68 -12.21 3.84 -2.83
C ALA A 68 -11.97 4.14 -4.32
N ASN A 69 -13.05 4.36 -5.06
CA ASN A 69 -12.96 4.93 -6.39
C ASN A 69 -12.63 6.43 -6.27
N ALA A 70 -11.50 6.84 -6.86
CA ALA A 70 -11.03 8.21 -6.89
C ALA A 70 -11.31 8.92 -8.24
N SER A 71 -12.06 8.29 -9.13
CA SER A 71 -12.43 8.86 -10.43
C SER A 71 -13.43 10.00 -10.23
N THR A 72 -13.11 11.19 -10.75
CA THR A 72 -13.93 12.39 -10.58
C THR A 72 -15.00 12.57 -11.65
N SER A 73 -15.01 11.73 -12.70
CA SER A 73 -15.83 11.98 -13.90
C SER A 73 -16.62 10.78 -14.42
N ASP A 74 -16.47 9.58 -13.85
CA ASP A 74 -17.11 8.37 -14.39
C ASP A 74 -17.95 7.62 -13.36
N VAL A 75 -19.28 7.71 -13.52
CA VAL A 75 -20.29 7.01 -12.69
C VAL A 75 -20.30 5.50 -12.97
N ASN A 76 -19.71 5.06 -14.09
CA ASN A 76 -19.76 3.66 -14.51
C ASN A 76 -18.42 2.93 -14.35
N ALA A 77 -17.37 3.56 -13.83
CA ALA A 77 -16.07 2.92 -13.71
C ALA A 77 -16.15 1.74 -12.72
N THR A 78 -15.99 0.51 -13.24
CA THR A 78 -16.04 -0.72 -12.44
C THR A 78 -14.62 -1.25 -12.25
N THR A 79 -14.21 -1.41 -10.99
CA THR A 79 -12.94 -2.03 -10.61
C THR A 79 -13.20 -3.35 -9.90
N LEU A 80 -12.53 -4.41 -10.35
CA LEU A 80 -12.46 -5.65 -9.58
C LEU A 80 -11.20 -5.65 -8.72
N LEU A 81 -11.38 -6.05 -7.46
CA LEU A 81 -10.32 -6.22 -6.49
C LEU A 81 -10.25 -7.71 -6.13
N SER A 82 -9.03 -8.26 -6.08
CA SER A 82 -8.76 -9.64 -5.70
C SER A 82 -7.48 -9.72 -4.88
N ALA A 83 -7.35 -10.78 -4.09
CA ALA A 83 -6.13 -11.09 -3.32
C ALA A 83 -5.57 -9.91 -2.52
N ALA A 84 -6.44 -9.12 -1.88
CA ALA A 84 -6.01 -8.07 -0.97
C ALA A 84 -5.25 -8.70 0.21
N SER A 85 -4.03 -8.25 0.46
CA SER A 85 -3.15 -8.77 1.49
C SER A 85 -2.43 -7.65 2.21
N ILE A 86 -2.11 -7.88 3.47
CA ILE A 86 -1.33 -6.98 4.32
C ILE A 86 -0.05 -7.73 4.70
N SER A 87 1.09 -7.08 4.53
CA SER A 87 2.39 -7.62 4.92
C SER A 87 3.06 -6.71 5.93
N ASP A 88 3.64 -7.32 6.97
CA ASP A 88 4.51 -6.63 7.91
C ASP A 88 5.81 -6.24 7.21
N VAL A 89 6.22 -4.99 7.39
CA VAL A 89 7.51 -4.50 6.93
C VAL A 89 8.47 -4.60 8.12
N PRO A 90 9.49 -5.49 8.05
CA PRO A 90 10.49 -5.58 9.10
C PRO A 90 11.08 -4.21 9.38
N GLU A 91 11.27 -3.88 10.66
CA GLU A 91 11.84 -2.59 11.04
C GLU A 91 13.18 -2.36 10.33
N PRO A 92 13.45 -1.13 9.88
CA PRO A 92 14.65 -0.88 9.10
C PRO A 92 15.88 -1.22 9.95
N MET A 93 16.85 -1.91 9.35
CA MET A 93 18.12 -2.28 10.01
C MET A 93 18.84 -1.07 10.63
N SER A 94 18.49 0.15 10.24
CA SER A 94 18.94 1.39 10.88
C SER A 94 18.61 1.46 12.37
N LEU A 95 17.49 0.91 12.84
CA LEU A 95 17.14 0.87 14.26
C LEU A 95 18.06 -0.07 15.04
N ALA A 96 18.34 -1.24 14.47
CA ALA A 96 19.30 -2.20 15.01
C ALA A 96 20.72 -1.61 15.01
N LEU A 97 21.12 -0.95 13.91
CA LEU A 97 22.42 -0.28 13.79
C LEU A 97 22.56 0.91 14.74
N LEU A 98 21.49 1.69 14.93
CA LEU A 98 21.47 2.78 15.91
C LEU A 98 21.63 2.24 17.33
N GLY A 99 20.90 1.17 17.67
CA GLY A 99 21.03 0.50 18.97
C GLY A 99 22.44 -0.04 19.21
N MET A 100 23.03 -0.70 18.20
CA MET A 100 24.41 -1.20 18.27
C MET A 100 25.43 -0.07 18.38
N GLY A 101 25.24 1.03 17.63
CA GLY A 101 26.09 2.21 17.70
C GLY A 101 26.09 2.84 19.10
N LEU A 102 24.91 3.02 19.69
CA LEU A 102 24.76 3.54 21.05
C LEU A 102 25.36 2.60 22.10
N ALA A 103 25.16 1.29 21.97
CA ALA A 103 25.77 0.29 22.84
C ALA A 103 27.31 0.33 22.76
N GLY A 104 27.86 0.45 21.54
CA GLY A 104 29.30 0.59 21.31
C GLY A 104 29.89 1.83 21.98
N ILE A 105 29.21 2.98 21.87
CA ILE A 105 29.63 4.22 22.54
C ILE A 105 29.61 4.08 24.06
N GLY A 106 28.57 3.45 24.63
CA GLY A 106 28.46 3.21 26.06
C GLY A 106 29.60 2.35 26.61
N ILE A 107 29.97 1.28 25.91
CA ILE A 107 31.08 0.40 26.28
C ILE A 107 32.43 1.14 26.16
N ALA A 108 32.62 1.91 25.07
CA ALA A 108 33.85 2.68 24.87
C ALA A 108 34.06 3.72 25.98
N ARG A 109 32.98 4.35 26.47
CA ARG A 109 33.05 5.33 27.57
C ARG A 109 33.40 4.69 28.91
N ARG A 110 32.90 3.47 29.20
CA ARG A 110 33.23 2.72 30.42
C ARG A 110 34.68 2.22 30.48
N ARG A 111 35.36 2.12 29.33
CA ARG A 111 36.79 1.73 29.27
C ARG A 111 37.76 2.91 29.44
N ARG A 112 37.25 4.15 29.38
CA ARG A 112 38.04 5.39 29.48
C ARG A 112 37.95 6.08 30.85
N ALA A 113 36.96 5.71 31.67
CA ALA A 113 36.84 6.11 33.07
C ALA A 113 37.37 4.97 33.95
#